data_AF-A0A151NK56-F1
#
_entry.id   AF-A0A151NK56-F1
#
_cell.length_a   1.000
_cell.length_b   1.000
_cell.length_c   1.000
_cell.angle_alpha   90.00
_cell.angle_beta   90.00
_cell.angle_gamma   90.00
#
_symmetry.space_group_name_H-M   'P 1'
#
loop_
_entity.id
_entity.type
_entity.pdbx_description
1 polymer ?
#
loop_
_entity_poly.entity_id
_entity_poly.type
_entity_poly.pdbx_seq_one_letter_code
_entity_poly.pdbx_strand_id
1 'polypeptide(L)'
;MTPCHPQPAPAPRSVPSAELRRVAALVDLQRLWTDFLMPMLVERTPGSPGSRRVRQHIVDSLRARAAGWHVELDAFEARTPRGRLPFTNVVATLDAGAGQRLALACHYDSKVLAPDARGRRFVGATDSALPCALLLELAAALDRDLQRSKEQVWLGLGLGLGRPGAWVLWGAELRLGPAPVPPPVCPQGAGVTLQLLFLDGEEAFGAWSDSDSLYGARHLAQHMATAPLRPGARTTQLQAILA
;
A
#
# COMPACT_ATOMS: atom_id res chain seq x y z
N MET A 1 16.62 -4.49 -31.24
CA MET A 1 15.96 -3.87 -30.08
C MET A 1 16.90 -3.97 -28.90
N THR A 2 17.45 -2.86 -28.43
CA THR A 2 18.38 -2.81 -27.29
C THR A 2 17.62 -3.15 -26.00
N PRO A 3 18.10 -4.06 -25.14
CA PRO A 3 17.44 -4.33 -23.86
C PRO A 3 17.50 -3.07 -22.96
N CYS A 4 16.34 -2.50 -22.62
CA CYS A 4 16.20 -1.40 -21.66
C CYS A 4 16.41 -2.02 -20.26
N HIS A 5 17.48 -1.66 -19.55
CA HIS A 5 17.75 -2.14 -18.18
C HIS A 5 16.88 -1.35 -17.18
N PRO A 6 16.32 -1.99 -16.14
CA PRO A 6 15.61 -1.29 -15.09
C PRO A 6 16.53 -0.28 -14.41
N GLN A 7 16.06 0.96 -14.25
CA GLN A 7 16.83 1.99 -13.55
C GLN A 7 16.86 1.68 -12.04
N PRO A 8 18.00 1.89 -11.35
CA PRO A 8 18.06 1.75 -9.91
C PRO A 8 17.14 2.77 -9.23
N ALA A 9 16.61 2.42 -8.07
CA ALA A 9 15.77 3.32 -7.29
C ALA A 9 16.56 4.59 -6.92
N PRO A 10 15.93 5.77 -6.92
CA PRO A 10 16.58 6.99 -6.46
C PRO A 10 17.00 6.85 -5.00
N ALA A 11 18.25 7.19 -4.70
CA ALA A 11 18.75 7.22 -3.32
C ALA A 11 17.96 8.23 -2.46
N PRO A 12 17.72 7.92 -1.17
CA PRO A 12 17.06 8.86 -0.27
C PRO A 12 17.86 10.16 -0.20
N ARG A 13 17.15 11.29 -0.27
CA ARG A 13 17.73 12.63 -0.17
C ARG A 13 17.44 13.20 1.21
N SER A 14 18.41 13.92 1.78
CA SER A 14 18.18 14.66 3.02
C SER A 14 17.04 15.67 2.82
N VAL A 15 16.07 15.65 3.73
CA VAL A 15 14.94 16.58 3.70
C VAL A 15 15.28 17.80 4.57
N PRO A 16 15.19 19.04 4.05
CA PRO A 16 15.44 20.24 4.85
C PRO A 16 14.51 20.31 6.07
N SER A 17 14.97 20.90 7.18
CA SER A 17 14.18 20.94 8.43
C SER A 17 12.82 21.64 8.27
N ALA A 18 12.71 22.60 7.35
CA ALA A 18 11.43 23.25 7.03
C ALA A 18 10.42 22.27 6.43
N GLU A 19 10.87 21.40 5.53
CA GLU A 19 10.06 20.38 4.89
C GLU A 19 9.71 19.24 5.85
N LEU A 20 10.65 18.85 6.72
CA LEU A 20 10.36 17.92 7.83
C LEU A 20 9.27 18.45 8.76
N ARG A 21 9.34 19.73 9.14
CA ARG A 21 8.30 20.37 9.95
C ARG A 21 6.96 20.44 9.22
N ARG A 22 6.96 20.74 7.92
CA ARG A 22 5.74 20.73 7.08
C ARG A 22 5.08 19.35 7.11
N VAL A 23 5.84 18.30 6.82
CA VAL A 23 5.32 16.92 6.76
C VAL A 23 4.85 16.45 8.14
N ALA A 24 5.62 16.72 9.20
CA ALA A 24 5.22 16.37 10.56
C ALA A 24 3.92 17.06 10.99
N ALA A 25 3.67 18.30 10.53
CA ALA A 25 2.45 19.04 10.83
C ALA A 25 1.19 18.52 10.09
N LEU A 26 1.34 17.63 9.10
CA LEU A 26 0.20 16.99 8.41
C LEU A 26 -0.43 15.86 9.23
N VAL A 27 0.31 15.33 10.21
CA VAL A 27 -0.14 14.24 11.07
C VAL A 27 -1.21 14.74 12.02
N ASP A 28 -2.36 14.08 12.02
CA ASP A 28 -3.47 14.35 12.90
C ASP A 28 -3.62 13.20 13.90
N LEU A 29 -3.18 13.45 15.14
CA LEU A 29 -3.25 12.45 16.20
C LEU A 29 -4.69 12.10 16.61
N GLN A 30 -5.64 13.02 16.43
CA GLN A 30 -7.03 12.77 16.75
C GLN A 30 -7.67 11.85 15.71
N ARG A 31 -7.37 12.07 14.41
CA ARG A 31 -7.75 11.16 13.32
C ARG A 31 -7.10 9.79 13.48
N LEU A 32 -5.78 9.74 13.74
CA LEU A 32 -5.07 8.49 14.02
C LEU A 32 -5.77 7.69 15.12
N TRP A 33 -6.09 8.34 16.24
CA TRP A 33 -6.69 7.67 17.38
C TRP A 33 -8.14 7.26 17.11
N THR A 34 -8.97 8.22 16.72
CA THR A 34 -10.44 8.07 16.69
C THR A 34 -10.90 7.33 15.45
N ASP A 35 -10.34 7.68 14.29
CA ASP A 35 -10.84 7.20 13.01
C ASP A 35 -10.14 5.93 12.57
N PHE A 36 -8.85 5.74 12.91
CA PHE A 36 -8.08 4.57 12.47
C PHE A 36 -7.86 3.55 13.59
N LEU A 37 -7.30 3.94 14.74
CA LEU A 37 -6.94 2.97 15.79
C LEU A 37 -8.15 2.36 16.50
N MET A 38 -9.04 3.21 17.04
CA MET A 38 -10.17 2.76 17.86
C MET A 38 -11.06 1.71 17.17
N PRO A 39 -11.43 1.83 15.88
CA PRO A 39 -12.22 0.79 15.18
C PRO A 39 -11.52 -0.57 15.08
N MET A 40 -10.19 -0.61 15.20
CA MET A 40 -9.39 -1.83 15.11
C MET A 40 -9.12 -2.48 16.47
N LEU A 41 -9.40 -1.80 17.59
CA LEU A 41 -9.23 -2.32 18.96
C LEU A 41 -10.36 -3.29 19.37
N VAL A 42 -10.59 -4.29 18.54
CA VAL A 42 -11.53 -5.39 18.74
C VAL A 42 -10.83 -6.73 18.50
N GLU A 43 -11.38 -7.81 19.05
CA GLU A 43 -10.96 -9.16 18.65
C GLU A 43 -11.23 -9.35 17.15
N ARG A 44 -10.19 -9.74 16.42
CA ARG A 44 -10.17 -9.78 14.95
C ARG A 44 -9.37 -10.96 14.43
N THR A 45 -9.58 -12.13 15.04
CA THR A 45 -8.94 -13.39 14.61
C THR A 45 -9.35 -13.76 13.17
N PRO A 46 -8.54 -14.51 12.42
CA PRO A 46 -8.86 -14.90 11.05
C PRO A 46 -10.25 -15.55 10.93
N GLY A 47 -11.01 -15.16 9.92
CA GLY A 47 -12.38 -15.62 9.68
C GLY A 47 -13.47 -15.10 10.64
N SER A 48 -13.12 -14.35 11.69
CA SER A 48 -14.10 -13.78 12.62
C SER A 48 -14.90 -12.62 12.02
N PRO A 49 -16.09 -12.26 12.58
CA PRO A 49 -16.77 -11.03 12.23
C PRO A 49 -15.93 -9.76 12.49
N GLY A 50 -15.08 -9.78 13.51
CA GLY A 50 -14.16 -8.67 13.81
C GLY A 50 -13.11 -8.47 12.72
N SER A 51 -12.48 -9.56 12.26
CA SER A 51 -11.53 -9.53 11.13
C SER A 51 -12.18 -8.94 9.87
N ARG A 52 -13.41 -9.38 9.52
CA ARG A 52 -14.14 -8.80 8.37
C ARG A 52 -14.41 -7.32 8.50
N ARG A 53 -14.83 -6.85 9.70
CA ARG A 53 -15.08 -5.43 9.94
C ARG A 53 -13.80 -4.60 9.86
N VAL A 54 -12.71 -5.06 10.47
CA VAL A 54 -11.42 -4.37 10.42
C VAL A 54 -10.86 -4.32 9.00
N ARG A 55 -10.94 -5.43 8.26
CA ARG A 55 -10.58 -5.45 6.84
C ARG A 55 -11.38 -4.43 6.02
N GLN A 56 -12.70 -4.39 6.21
CA GLN A 56 -13.55 -3.42 5.52
C GLN A 56 -13.19 -1.98 5.89
N HIS A 57 -12.93 -1.72 7.17
CA HIS A 57 -12.50 -0.41 7.65
C HIS A 57 -11.17 0.05 6.99
N ILE A 58 -10.18 -0.84 6.87
CA ILE A 58 -8.92 -0.58 6.16
C ILE A 58 -9.19 -0.24 4.68
N VAL A 59 -9.99 -1.06 3.99
CA VAL A 59 -10.35 -0.88 2.58
C VAL A 59 -11.04 0.47 2.35
N ASP A 60 -12.04 0.79 3.16
CA ASP A 60 -12.82 2.02 3.04
C ASP A 60 -11.96 3.25 3.33
N SER A 61 -11.10 3.17 4.35
CA SER A 61 -10.15 4.22 4.67
C SER A 61 -9.23 4.53 3.49
N LEU A 62 -8.68 3.50 2.83
CA LEU A 62 -7.78 3.69 1.68
C LEU A 62 -8.51 4.17 0.43
N ARG A 63 -9.72 3.65 0.16
CA ARG A 63 -10.54 4.07 -1.00
C ARG A 63 -11.07 5.49 -0.88
N ALA A 64 -11.23 6.01 0.33
CA ALA A 64 -11.64 7.39 0.58
C ALA A 64 -10.52 8.43 0.36
N ARG A 65 -9.30 8.02 0.00
CA ARG A 65 -8.16 8.91 -0.27
C ARG A 65 -8.21 9.47 -1.69
N ALA A 66 -7.96 10.77 -1.85
CA ALA A 66 -7.97 11.44 -3.15
C ALA A 66 -6.84 10.96 -4.07
N ALA A 67 -5.76 10.42 -3.51
CA ALA A 67 -4.68 9.77 -4.26
C ALA A 67 -5.15 8.56 -5.09
N GLY A 68 -6.32 8.00 -4.79
CA GLY A 68 -6.98 6.96 -5.58
C GLY A 68 -6.21 5.64 -5.57
N TRP A 69 -6.05 5.05 -4.39
CA TRP A 69 -5.35 3.78 -4.19
C TRP A 69 -6.06 2.63 -4.91
N HIS A 70 -5.30 1.80 -5.61
CA HIS A 70 -5.79 0.52 -6.12
C HIS A 70 -5.74 -0.52 -4.99
N VAL A 71 -6.91 -0.93 -4.49
CA VAL A 71 -7.04 -1.85 -3.35
C VAL A 71 -7.56 -3.20 -3.83
N GLU A 72 -6.72 -4.22 -3.68
CA GLU A 72 -7.00 -5.62 -3.98
C GLU A 72 -7.10 -6.44 -2.69
N LEU A 73 -7.93 -7.49 -2.73
CA LEU A 73 -8.06 -8.46 -1.66
C LEU A 73 -7.47 -9.79 -2.14
N ASP A 74 -6.43 -10.26 -1.46
CA ASP A 74 -5.86 -11.59 -1.67
C ASP A 74 -6.49 -12.56 -0.68
N ALA A 75 -7.58 -13.21 -1.11
CA ALA A 75 -8.39 -14.10 -0.30
C ALA A 75 -8.07 -15.57 -0.61
N PHE A 76 -7.84 -16.36 0.43
CA PHE A 76 -7.52 -17.79 0.32
C PHE A 76 -7.97 -18.55 1.56
N GLU A 77 -7.93 -19.89 1.48
CA GLU A 77 -8.16 -20.76 2.63
C GLU A 77 -6.93 -21.60 2.94
N ALA A 78 -6.60 -21.74 4.22
CA ALA A 78 -5.50 -22.60 4.67
C ALA A 78 -5.96 -23.56 5.77
N ARG A 79 -5.25 -24.69 5.89
CA ARG A 79 -5.39 -25.59 7.03
C ARG A 79 -4.64 -24.99 8.23
N THR A 80 -5.29 -25.00 9.38
CA THR A 80 -4.75 -24.53 10.66
C THR A 80 -4.99 -25.60 11.73
N PRO A 81 -4.39 -25.48 12.93
CA PRO A 81 -4.76 -26.32 14.08
C PRO A 81 -6.25 -26.28 14.46
N ARG A 82 -7.01 -25.28 13.99
CA ARG A 82 -8.46 -25.14 14.22
C ARG A 82 -9.32 -25.55 13.02
N GLY A 83 -8.73 -26.26 12.06
CA GLY A 83 -9.40 -26.67 10.83
C GLY A 83 -9.10 -25.73 9.66
N ARG A 84 -9.91 -25.79 8.61
CA ARG A 84 -9.76 -24.92 7.44
C ARG A 84 -10.38 -23.56 7.74
N LEU A 85 -9.61 -22.48 7.57
CA LEU A 85 -10.06 -21.11 7.82
C LEU A 85 -9.79 -20.20 6.63
N PRO A 86 -10.65 -19.18 6.39
CA PRO A 86 -10.41 -18.17 5.39
C PRO A 86 -9.49 -17.06 5.92
N PHE A 87 -8.61 -16.59 5.05
CA PHE A 87 -7.71 -15.46 5.26
C PHE A 87 -7.90 -14.45 4.13
N THR A 88 -7.65 -13.18 4.39
CA THR A 88 -7.71 -12.16 3.34
C THR A 88 -6.73 -11.03 3.60
N ASN A 89 -5.64 -10.98 2.84
CA ASN A 89 -4.72 -9.84 2.86
C ASN A 89 -5.37 -8.65 2.13
N VAL A 90 -5.02 -7.43 2.55
CA VAL A 90 -5.34 -6.20 1.82
C VAL A 90 -4.06 -5.64 1.20
N VAL A 91 -4.06 -5.50 -0.12
CA VAL A 91 -2.93 -4.98 -0.90
C VAL A 91 -3.36 -3.67 -1.53
N ALA A 92 -2.79 -2.56 -1.06
CA ALA A 92 -3.07 -1.24 -1.60
C ALA A 92 -1.84 -0.71 -2.35
N THR A 93 -1.99 -0.47 -3.64
CA THR A 93 -0.92 0.06 -4.50
C THR A 93 -1.33 1.44 -5.02
N LEU A 94 -0.49 2.45 -4.78
CA LEU A 94 -0.81 3.82 -5.16
C LEU A 94 -0.82 4.01 -6.69
N ASP A 95 0.22 3.50 -7.36
CA ASP A 95 0.34 3.52 -8.82
C ASP A 95 0.78 2.15 -9.36
N ALA A 96 -0.16 1.39 -9.93
CA ALA A 96 0.11 0.10 -10.54
C ALA A 96 1.02 0.19 -11.78
N GLY A 97 1.17 1.38 -12.39
CA GLY A 97 2.03 1.61 -13.54
C GLY A 97 3.52 1.73 -13.21
N ALA A 98 3.87 1.96 -11.93
CA ALA A 98 5.25 2.13 -11.48
C ALA A 98 6.07 0.83 -11.58
N GLY A 99 7.33 0.97 -11.97
CA GLY A 99 8.27 -0.14 -12.14
C GLY A 99 8.81 -0.71 -10.83
N GLN A 100 8.75 0.07 -9.75
CA GLN A 100 9.24 -0.28 -8.41
C GLN A 100 8.26 0.19 -7.33
N ARG A 101 8.27 -0.49 -6.19
CA ARG A 101 7.35 -0.26 -5.06
C ARG A 101 8.14 -0.22 -3.75
N LEU A 102 8.02 0.87 -2.99
CA LEU A 102 8.34 0.86 -1.57
C LEU A 102 7.15 0.23 -0.84
N ALA A 103 7.35 -0.94 -0.23
CA ALA A 103 6.30 -1.64 0.49
C ALA A 103 6.41 -1.38 2.00
N LEU A 104 5.33 -0.91 2.61
CA LEU A 104 5.16 -0.85 4.07
C LEU A 104 4.13 -1.89 4.48
N ALA A 105 4.43 -2.69 5.48
CA ALA A 105 3.61 -3.83 5.87
C ALA A 105 3.34 -3.87 7.37
N CYS A 106 2.17 -4.41 7.71
CA CYS A 106 1.78 -4.82 9.05
C CYS A 106 0.79 -5.98 8.93
N HIS A 107 0.47 -6.65 10.03
CA HIS A 107 -0.63 -7.60 10.06
C HIS A 107 -1.82 -6.97 10.79
N TYR A 108 -3.03 -7.28 10.34
CA TYR A 108 -4.26 -6.73 10.92
C TYR A 108 -5.04 -7.75 11.73
N ASP A 109 -4.64 -9.03 11.76
CA ASP A 109 -5.26 -10.00 12.65
C ASP A 109 -4.90 -9.73 14.12
N SER A 110 -5.54 -10.47 15.02
CA SER A 110 -5.19 -10.49 16.44
C SER A 110 -5.04 -11.94 16.88
N LYS A 111 -4.09 -12.20 17.77
CA LYS A 111 -3.85 -13.52 18.33
C LYS A 111 -5.11 -14.14 18.94
N VAL A 112 -5.27 -15.45 18.74
CA VAL A 112 -6.35 -16.20 19.38
C VAL A 112 -5.95 -16.60 20.79
N LEU A 113 -6.38 -15.83 21.78
CA LEU A 113 -6.13 -16.10 23.20
C LEU A 113 -7.44 -16.41 23.94
N ALA A 114 -7.34 -17.17 25.03
CA ALA A 114 -8.45 -17.33 25.96
C ALA A 114 -8.80 -15.97 26.58
N PRO A 115 -10.10 -15.68 26.83
CA PRO A 115 -10.49 -14.51 27.59
C PRO A 115 -9.81 -14.50 28.96
N ASP A 116 -9.51 -13.32 29.48
CA ASP A 116 -8.98 -13.19 30.84
C ASP A 116 -10.04 -13.49 31.91
N ALA A 117 -9.65 -13.42 33.19
CA ALA A 117 -10.55 -13.68 34.32
C ALA A 117 -11.79 -12.75 34.39
N ARG A 118 -11.80 -11.64 33.63
CA ARG A 118 -12.93 -10.69 33.53
C ARG A 118 -13.71 -10.86 32.22
N GLY A 119 -13.40 -11.90 31.43
CA GLY A 119 -14.01 -12.14 30.13
C GLY A 119 -13.54 -11.20 29.02
N ARG A 120 -12.47 -10.43 29.23
CA ARG A 120 -11.93 -9.51 28.22
C ARG A 120 -11.16 -10.32 27.18
N ARG A 121 -11.35 -9.96 25.91
CA ARG A 121 -10.69 -10.58 24.77
C ARG A 121 -9.41 -9.83 24.40
N PHE A 122 -8.45 -10.54 23.83
CA PHE A 122 -7.24 -9.92 23.31
C PHE A 122 -7.55 -9.10 22.05
N VAL A 123 -7.04 -7.88 22.03
CA VAL A 123 -7.27 -6.92 20.93
C VAL A 123 -5.99 -6.47 20.24
N GLY A 124 -4.80 -6.95 20.64
CA GLY A 124 -3.55 -6.66 19.93
C GLY A 124 -3.35 -5.19 19.57
N ALA A 125 -3.31 -4.29 20.57
CA ALA A 125 -3.23 -2.85 20.33
C ALA A 125 -1.91 -2.45 19.66
N THR A 126 -0.78 -2.88 20.24
CA THR A 126 0.56 -2.72 19.64
C THR A 126 0.85 -3.78 18.59
N ASP A 127 -0.01 -4.80 18.50
CA ASP A 127 0.25 -6.08 17.82
C ASP A 127 -0.97 -6.54 17.00
N SER A 128 -1.28 -5.91 15.86
CA SER A 128 -0.61 -4.74 15.27
C SER A 128 -1.62 -3.65 14.86
N ALA A 129 -2.62 -3.39 15.71
CA ALA A 129 -3.65 -2.37 15.42
C ALA A 129 -3.05 -0.95 15.25
N LEU A 130 -2.11 -0.54 16.11
CA LEU A 130 -1.40 0.72 15.99
C LEU A 130 -0.53 0.78 14.72
N PRO A 131 0.29 -0.23 14.39
CA PRO A 131 0.94 -0.30 13.07
C PRO A 131 -0.03 -0.14 11.89
N CYS A 132 -1.19 -0.79 11.91
CA CYS A 132 -2.23 -0.58 10.88
C CYS A 132 -2.67 0.89 10.83
N ALA A 133 -2.94 1.50 11.99
CA ALA A 133 -3.42 2.88 12.08
C ALA A 133 -2.37 3.88 11.59
N LEU A 134 -1.09 3.62 11.84
CA LEU A 134 0.03 4.43 11.36
C LEU A 134 0.12 4.41 9.83
N LEU A 135 -0.10 3.26 9.17
CA LEU A 135 -0.13 3.19 7.71
C LEU A 135 -1.32 3.95 7.11
N LEU A 136 -2.50 3.86 7.74
CA LEU A 136 -3.68 4.62 7.32
C LEU A 136 -3.50 6.12 7.52
N GLU A 137 -2.89 6.54 8.62
CA GLU A 137 -2.59 7.95 8.90
C GLU A 137 -1.52 8.48 7.95
N LEU A 138 -0.48 7.71 7.62
CA LEU A 138 0.50 8.10 6.61
C LEU A 138 -0.20 8.34 5.26
N ALA A 139 -1.09 7.44 4.84
CA ALA A 139 -1.85 7.60 3.61
C ALA A 139 -2.80 8.82 3.64
N ALA A 140 -3.35 9.17 4.80
CA ALA A 140 -4.23 10.32 4.98
C ALA A 140 -3.47 11.66 5.04
N ALA A 141 -2.43 11.74 5.88
CA ALA A 141 -1.61 12.93 6.06
C ALA A 141 -0.90 13.33 4.75
N LEU A 142 -0.39 12.34 4.01
CA LEU A 142 0.30 12.56 2.74
C LEU A 142 -0.62 12.50 1.51
N ASP A 143 -1.94 12.41 1.66
CA ASP A 143 -2.87 12.13 0.54
C ASP A 143 -2.65 13.09 -0.66
N ARG A 144 -2.49 14.39 -0.39
CA ARG A 144 -2.24 15.40 -1.43
C ARG A 144 -0.85 15.32 -2.05
N ASP A 145 0.16 14.99 -1.25
CA ASP A 145 1.53 14.81 -1.73
C ASP A 145 1.64 13.55 -2.60
N LEU A 146 1.01 12.45 -2.18
CA LEU A 146 0.93 11.18 -2.92
C LEU A 146 0.12 11.34 -4.21
N GLN A 147 -1.00 12.07 -4.17
CA GLN A 147 -1.78 12.39 -5.36
C GLN A 147 -0.94 13.14 -6.40
N ARG A 148 -0.23 14.19 -5.98
CA ARG A 148 0.66 14.96 -6.87
C ARG A 148 1.81 14.11 -7.41
N SER A 149 2.43 13.29 -6.57
CA SER A 149 3.52 12.40 -6.98
C SER A 149 3.06 11.43 -8.07
N LYS A 150 1.86 10.87 -7.93
CA LYS A 150 1.23 10.06 -8.97
C LYS A 150 0.99 10.87 -10.25
N GLU A 151 0.31 12.02 -10.17
CA GLU A 151 -0.02 12.89 -11.32
C GLU A 151 1.21 13.37 -12.11
N GLN A 152 2.32 13.69 -11.43
CA GLN A 152 3.57 14.12 -12.07
C GLN A 152 4.20 13.01 -12.93
N VAL A 153 4.06 11.74 -12.54
CA VAL A 153 4.48 10.60 -13.36
C VAL A 153 3.66 10.53 -14.65
N TRP A 154 2.34 10.75 -14.58
CA TRP A 154 1.46 10.74 -15.76
C TRP A 154 1.75 11.88 -16.74
N LEU A 155 2.01 13.09 -16.22
CA LEU A 155 2.39 14.25 -17.03
C LEU A 155 3.76 14.08 -17.68
N GLY A 156 4.74 13.51 -16.96
CA GLY A 156 6.08 13.21 -17.50
C GLY A 156 6.09 12.12 -18.57
N LEU A 157 5.11 11.21 -18.57
CA LEU A 157 4.93 10.16 -19.58
C LEU A 157 4.12 10.62 -20.81
N GLY A 158 3.67 11.88 -20.87
CA GLY A 158 2.88 12.39 -22.00
C GLY A 158 1.48 11.78 -22.11
N LEU A 159 0.99 11.08 -21.07
CA LEU A 159 -0.32 10.41 -21.03
C LEU A 159 -1.38 11.26 -20.31
N GLY A 160 -1.30 12.59 -20.46
CA GLY A 160 -2.28 13.51 -19.89
C GLY A 160 -3.68 13.24 -20.44
N LEU A 161 -4.49 12.47 -19.70
CA LEU A 161 -5.94 12.48 -19.85
C LEU A 161 -6.41 13.90 -19.58
N GLY A 162 -7.00 14.53 -20.60
CA GLY A 162 -7.59 15.84 -20.49
C GLY A 162 -8.53 15.90 -19.27
N ARG A 163 -8.28 16.87 -18.40
CA ARG A 163 -9.26 17.26 -17.38
C ARG A 163 -10.56 17.65 -18.10
N PRO A 164 -11.73 17.09 -17.77
CA PRO A 164 -12.98 17.69 -18.20
C PRO A 164 -13.08 19.06 -17.51
N GLY A 165 -12.94 20.14 -18.29
CA GLY A 165 -13.33 21.49 -17.86
C GLY A 165 -12.24 22.55 -17.65
N ALA A 166 -10.99 22.34 -18.08
CA ALA A 166 -9.96 23.40 -18.01
C ALA A 166 -9.46 23.81 -19.40
N TRP A 167 -10.05 24.87 -19.96
CA TRP A 167 -9.43 25.59 -21.08
C TRP A 167 -8.25 26.39 -20.54
N VAL A 168 -7.02 26.01 -20.91
CA VAL A 168 -5.84 26.86 -20.73
C VAL A 168 -5.63 27.62 -22.04
N LEU A 169 -5.85 28.92 -22.00
CA LEU A 169 -5.42 29.83 -23.07
C LEU A 169 -3.89 29.93 -23.02
N TRP A 170 -3.20 29.34 -23.99
CA TRP A 170 -1.81 29.69 -24.27
C TRP A 170 -1.78 30.94 -25.14
N GLY A 171 -1.42 32.06 -24.52
CA GLY A 171 -1.07 33.29 -25.21
C GLY A 171 0.44 33.37 -25.49
N ALA A 172 0.76 33.65 -26.76
CA ALA A 172 1.92 34.36 -27.29
C ALA A 172 3.35 33.81 -27.02
N GLU A 173 3.94 33.11 -28.00
CA GLU A 173 4.96 33.64 -28.93
C GLU A 173 5.58 32.50 -29.77
N LEU A 174 5.46 32.62 -31.10
CA LEU A 174 5.97 31.68 -32.08
C LEU A 174 7.50 31.84 -32.25
N ARG A 175 8.28 30.90 -31.71
CA ARG A 175 9.63 30.61 -32.22
C ARG A 175 9.59 29.28 -32.96
N LEU A 176 9.66 29.35 -34.29
CA LEU A 176 9.78 28.19 -35.18
C LEU A 176 11.24 27.72 -35.20
N GLY A 177 11.52 26.65 -34.47
CA GLY A 177 12.72 25.82 -34.59
C GLY A 177 12.40 24.44 -34.04
N PRO A 178 12.86 23.34 -34.67
CA PRO A 178 12.58 22.01 -34.14
C PRO A 178 13.19 21.91 -32.75
N ALA A 179 12.34 21.75 -31.72
CA ALA A 179 12.79 21.41 -30.39
C ALA A 179 13.66 20.14 -30.48
N PRO A 180 14.78 20.05 -29.76
CA PRO A 180 15.56 18.82 -29.71
C PRO A 180 14.62 17.70 -29.30
N VAL A 181 14.46 16.71 -30.19
CA VAL A 181 13.67 15.52 -29.91
C VAL A 181 14.36 14.84 -28.71
N PRO A 182 13.75 14.81 -27.52
CA PRO A 182 14.34 14.12 -26.41
C PRO A 182 14.54 12.65 -26.83
N PRO A 183 15.63 11.98 -26.39
CA PRO A 183 15.81 10.57 -26.69
C PRO A 183 14.54 9.81 -26.28
N PRO A 184 14.15 8.76 -27.02
CA PRO A 184 12.93 8.01 -26.72
C PRO A 184 13.04 7.46 -25.29
N VAL A 185 12.30 8.08 -24.38
CA VAL A 185 12.15 7.59 -23.01
C VAL A 185 11.26 6.36 -23.10
N CYS A 186 11.81 5.19 -22.78
CA CYS A 186 11.05 3.95 -22.63
C CYS A 186 9.82 4.25 -21.74
N PRO A 187 8.55 4.05 -22.17
CA PRO A 187 7.36 4.22 -21.30
C PRO A 187 7.23 3.07 -20.28
N GLN A 188 8.37 2.60 -19.78
CA GLN A 188 8.49 1.48 -18.87
C GLN A 188 8.50 2.00 -17.44
N GLY A 189 7.30 2.24 -16.88
CA GLY A 189 7.05 2.40 -15.44
C GLY A 189 8.11 3.20 -14.70
N ALA A 190 8.43 4.39 -15.20
CA ALA A 190 9.51 5.21 -14.65
C ALA A 190 9.11 5.73 -13.27
N GLY A 191 9.58 5.07 -12.21
CA GLY A 191 9.47 5.58 -10.86
C GLY A 191 9.20 4.53 -9.78
N VAL A 192 9.31 5.00 -8.55
CA VAL A 192 8.96 4.28 -7.32
C VAL A 192 7.58 4.75 -6.89
N THR A 193 6.70 3.81 -6.56
CA THR A 193 5.42 4.10 -5.90
C THR A 193 5.40 3.56 -4.46
N LEU A 194 4.31 3.84 -3.74
CA LEU A 194 4.06 3.29 -2.42
C LEU A 194 3.08 2.11 -2.51
N GLN A 195 3.36 1.06 -1.74
CA GLN A 195 2.47 -0.08 -1.53
C GLN A 195 2.28 -0.30 -0.03
N LEU A 196 1.03 -0.49 0.41
CA LEU A 196 0.67 -0.80 1.79
C LEU A 196 0.09 -2.21 1.85
N LEU A 197 0.64 -3.04 2.74
CA LEU A 197 0.25 -4.42 2.93
C LEU A 197 -0.32 -4.60 4.34
N PHE A 198 -1.58 -5.04 4.40
CA PHE A 198 -2.22 -5.43 5.66
C PHE A 198 -2.46 -6.94 5.59
N LEU A 199 -1.61 -7.69 6.29
CA LEU A 199 -1.54 -9.14 6.22
C LEU A 199 -2.52 -9.77 7.21
N ASP A 200 -3.15 -10.87 6.81
CA ASP A 200 -4.04 -11.66 7.68
C ASP A 200 -3.32 -12.92 8.17
N GLY A 201 -3.64 -13.38 9.38
CA GLY A 201 -3.07 -14.58 9.96
C GLY A 201 -1.54 -14.55 10.08
N GLU A 202 -0.97 -13.47 10.60
CA GLU A 202 0.41 -13.50 11.07
C GLU A 202 0.54 -14.46 12.25
N GLU A 203 -0.47 -14.42 13.13
CA GLU A 203 -0.44 -15.09 14.42
C GLU A 203 -0.68 -16.59 14.33
N ALA A 204 0.01 -17.32 15.19
CA ALA A 204 -0.23 -18.74 15.43
C ALA A 204 -1.58 -18.98 16.14
N PHE A 205 -2.30 -20.04 15.74
CA PHE A 205 -3.53 -20.48 16.42
C PHE A 205 -3.24 -21.34 17.67
N GLY A 206 -2.10 -22.04 17.66
CA GLY A 206 -1.53 -22.81 18.76
C GLY A 206 -0.11 -22.33 19.06
N ALA A 207 0.87 -23.23 18.91
CA ALA A 207 2.28 -22.89 19.05
C ALA A 207 2.87 -22.44 17.71
N TRP A 208 3.63 -21.35 17.74
CA TRP A 208 4.31 -20.82 16.56
C TRP A 208 5.19 -21.89 15.91
N SER A 209 4.98 -22.12 14.61
CA SER A 209 5.74 -23.07 13.81
C SER A 209 5.67 -22.69 12.32
N ASP A 210 6.50 -23.30 11.48
CA ASP A 210 6.50 -23.06 10.02
C ASP A 210 5.13 -23.31 9.36
N SER A 211 4.29 -24.14 9.98
CA SER A 211 2.93 -24.44 9.51
C SER A 211 1.84 -23.62 10.21
N ASP A 212 2.11 -23.06 11.39
CA ASP A 212 1.15 -22.32 12.21
C ASP A 212 1.64 -20.91 12.52
N SER A 213 1.89 -20.13 11.46
CA SER A 213 2.18 -18.70 11.50
C SER A 213 2.22 -18.14 10.07
N LEU A 214 2.26 -16.81 9.93
CA LEU A 214 2.59 -16.13 8.68
C LEU A 214 1.73 -16.59 7.48
N TYR A 215 0.47 -16.95 7.70
CA TYR A 215 -0.42 -17.51 6.67
C TYR A 215 -0.56 -16.54 5.50
N GLY A 216 -0.93 -15.28 5.79
CA GLY A 216 -1.11 -14.25 4.78
C GLY A 216 0.18 -13.88 4.06
N ALA A 217 1.27 -13.69 4.80
CA ALA A 217 2.57 -13.32 4.24
C ALA A 217 3.13 -14.39 3.29
N ARG A 218 3.05 -15.68 3.69
CA ARG A 218 3.51 -16.80 2.85
C ARG A 218 2.70 -16.91 1.57
N HIS A 219 1.37 -16.82 1.68
CA HIS A 219 0.48 -16.87 0.51
C HIS A 219 0.76 -15.72 -0.45
N LEU A 220 0.82 -14.49 0.07
CA LEU A 220 1.01 -13.30 -0.74
C LEU A 220 2.39 -13.28 -1.42
N ALA A 221 3.44 -13.66 -0.70
CA ALA A 221 4.79 -13.75 -1.28
C ALA A 221 4.85 -14.79 -2.41
N GLN A 222 4.23 -15.96 -2.24
CA GLN A 222 4.17 -16.99 -3.27
C GLN A 222 3.38 -16.51 -4.51
N HIS A 223 2.26 -15.82 -4.29
CA HIS A 223 1.49 -15.20 -5.36
C HIS A 223 2.33 -14.14 -6.10
N MET A 224 2.93 -13.19 -5.37
CA MET A 224 3.73 -12.11 -5.95
C MET A 224 5.01 -12.58 -6.64
N ALA A 225 5.55 -13.74 -6.26
CA ALA A 225 6.71 -14.36 -6.92
C ALA A 225 6.39 -14.89 -8.32
N THR A 226 5.12 -15.14 -8.64
CA THR A 226 4.69 -15.66 -9.95
C THR A 226 3.87 -14.65 -10.74
N ALA A 227 3.21 -13.72 -10.07
CA ALA A 227 2.43 -12.67 -10.71
C ALA A 227 3.34 -11.65 -11.40
N PRO A 228 3.14 -11.36 -12.70
CA PRO A 228 3.87 -10.31 -13.39
C PRO A 228 3.49 -8.94 -12.79
N LEU A 229 4.45 -8.01 -12.73
CA LEU A 229 4.22 -6.65 -12.20
C LEU A 229 3.06 -5.94 -12.91
N ARG A 230 2.96 -6.16 -14.22
CA ARG A 230 1.91 -5.69 -15.13
C ARG A 230 1.84 -6.63 -16.34
N PRO A 231 0.76 -6.65 -17.14
CA PRO A 231 0.65 -7.53 -18.30
C PRO A 231 1.89 -7.43 -19.22
N GLY A 232 2.51 -8.58 -19.51
CA GLY A 232 3.72 -8.66 -20.34
C GLY A 232 5.04 -8.26 -19.67
N ALA A 233 5.05 -7.90 -18.38
CA ALA A 233 6.28 -7.65 -17.65
C ALA A 233 7.06 -8.95 -17.38
N ARG A 234 8.40 -8.88 -17.50
CA ARG A 234 9.31 -9.96 -17.08
C ARG A 234 9.57 -9.95 -15.57
N THR A 235 9.49 -8.77 -14.96
CA THR A 235 9.64 -8.58 -13.51
C THR A 235 8.36 -8.99 -12.80
N THR A 236 8.48 -9.78 -11.74
CA THR A 236 7.36 -10.19 -10.91
C THR A 236 6.99 -9.09 -9.92
N GLN A 237 5.80 -9.17 -9.32
CA GLN A 237 5.40 -8.20 -8.29
C GLN A 237 6.37 -8.20 -7.09
N LEU A 238 6.88 -9.37 -6.70
CA LEU A 238 7.84 -9.50 -5.60
C LEU A 238 9.18 -8.85 -5.95
N GLN A 239 9.69 -9.05 -7.16
CA GLN A 239 10.95 -8.44 -7.62
C GLN A 239 10.88 -6.91 -7.77
N ALA A 240 9.67 -6.35 -7.85
CA ALA A 240 9.47 -4.91 -7.92
C ALA A 240 9.51 -4.22 -6.54
N ILE A 241 9.49 -4.97 -5.44
CA ILE A 241 9.63 -4.41 -4.10
C ILE A 241 11.08 -3.97 -3.88
N LEU A 242 11.26 -2.73 -3.45
CA LEU A 242 12.56 -2.20 -3.05
C LEU A 242 12.99 -2.84 -1.71
N ALA A 243 14.19 -3.42 -1.70
CA ALA A 243 14.86 -3.98 -0.52
C ALA A 243 16.06 -3.12 -0.13
#